data_AF-A0A1Q8RAW7-F1
#
_entry.id   AF-A0A1Q8RAW7-F1
#
_cell.length_a   1.000
_cell.length_b   1.000
_cell.length_c   1.000
_cell.angle_alpha   90.00
_cell.angle_beta   90.00
_cell.angle_gamma   90.00
#
_symmetry.space_group_name_H-M   'P 1'
#
loop_
_entity.id
_entity.type
_entity.pdbx_description
1 polymer ?
#
loop_
_entity_poly.entity_id
_entity_poly.type
_entity_poly.pdbx_seq_one_letter_code
_entity_poly.pdbx_strand_id
1 'polypeptide(L)'
;MTRPTLDILLRNNTGSSNAYAHVTGLDLNRNNAVFVLQADGVTGYYPTSPSAILQPLQADCAIPLGAPGSARKVTIPQIAGGRIWYSREGPLKFLLNPGPAVVEPSATNPSDPNYNLDWGFCELTFNSFQLFVNISYVDFVSVPVSLTLENDGGAVTTVRGLPPNALDIVCDKLRAQDAVDNAGWSRLVVRTRDGRANLRALSPNAGIVMQPGLFEGYYAPYVDAVWRKYRSADLTVNTQAEWGDVRGRVGADDLLRFGDVGTFARPSARDVFSCSTGPFGGYPRKEAQMGAIGARIAAAFNRSTLLTNDRVPEGESVDEYYKDVRTNHYSRICHEVSPDGRGYAFPYDDVGSSSGPDQSGSLFDSNPKLLTVGIGGGGTAGAQEEL
;
A
#
# COMPACT_ATOMS: atom_id res chain seq x y z
N MET A 1 15.81 -20.96 -7.06
CA MET A 1 15.46 -19.90 -8.03
C MET A 1 14.03 -20.15 -8.45
N THR A 2 13.23 -19.09 -8.54
CA THR A 2 11.85 -19.20 -9.02
C THR A 2 11.80 -19.61 -10.50
N ARG A 3 10.61 -19.99 -10.98
CA ARG A 3 10.33 -20.25 -12.39
C ARG A 3 10.44 -18.95 -13.21
N PRO A 4 10.63 -19.03 -14.55
CA PRO A 4 10.66 -17.83 -15.40
C PRO A 4 9.30 -17.13 -15.50
N THR A 5 8.21 -17.84 -15.22
CA THR A 5 6.84 -17.33 -15.26
C THR A 5 6.05 -17.76 -14.02
N LEU A 6 5.01 -16.99 -13.71
CA LEU A 6 4.05 -17.28 -12.64
C LEU A 6 2.63 -17.28 -13.21
N ASP A 7 1.88 -18.35 -12.91
CA ASP A 7 0.44 -18.38 -13.15
C ASP A 7 -0.29 -17.62 -12.03
N ILE A 8 -1.26 -16.81 -12.43
CA ILE A 8 -2.13 -16.04 -11.55
C ILE A 8 -3.58 -16.35 -11.89
N LEU A 9 -4.38 -16.71 -10.89
CA LEU A 9 -5.82 -16.91 -11.01
C LEU A 9 -6.57 -15.68 -10.51
N LEU A 10 -7.15 -14.92 -11.43
CA LEU A 10 -7.98 -13.76 -11.12
C LEU A 10 -9.42 -14.23 -10.91
N ARG A 11 -9.98 -14.06 -9.71
CA ARG A 11 -11.36 -14.45 -9.37
C ARG A 11 -12.27 -13.24 -9.29
N ASN A 12 -13.36 -13.27 -10.04
CA ASN A 12 -14.39 -12.23 -9.96
C ASN A 12 -15.32 -12.52 -8.78
N ASN A 13 -15.02 -11.96 -7.62
CA ASN A 13 -15.93 -11.98 -6.46
C ASN A 13 -16.78 -10.70 -6.40
N THR A 14 -16.73 -9.85 -7.43
CA THR A 14 -17.59 -8.67 -7.51
C THR A 14 -19.02 -9.08 -7.86
N GLY A 15 -19.97 -8.17 -7.64
CA GLY A 15 -21.35 -8.32 -8.12
C GLY A 15 -21.55 -7.98 -9.61
N SER A 16 -20.49 -7.75 -10.40
CA SER A 16 -20.58 -7.24 -11.78
C SER A 16 -19.97 -8.19 -12.79
N SER A 17 -20.68 -8.41 -13.91
CA SER A 17 -20.13 -9.07 -15.11
C SER A 17 -19.30 -8.13 -15.99
N ASN A 18 -19.29 -6.84 -15.66
CA ASN A 18 -18.57 -5.79 -16.37
C ASN A 18 -17.30 -5.40 -15.58
N ALA A 19 -16.50 -6.41 -15.21
CA ALA A 19 -15.29 -6.25 -14.40
C ALA A 19 -14.05 -6.66 -15.19
N TYR A 20 -12.97 -5.90 -15.01
CA TYR A 20 -11.72 -6.03 -15.77
C TYR A 20 -10.51 -6.06 -14.85
N ALA A 21 -9.43 -6.67 -15.33
CA ALA A 21 -8.11 -6.56 -14.76
C ALA A 21 -7.10 -6.06 -15.79
N HIS A 22 -6.00 -5.48 -15.30
CA HIS A 22 -4.81 -5.16 -16.08
C HIS A 22 -3.58 -5.56 -15.25
N VAL A 23 -2.49 -5.93 -15.91
CA VAL A 23 -1.22 -6.20 -15.23
C VAL A 23 -0.12 -5.35 -15.85
N THR A 24 0.58 -4.57 -15.02
CA THR A 24 1.72 -3.73 -15.43
C THR A 24 2.94 -4.06 -14.60
N GLY A 25 4.14 -3.70 -15.08
CA GLY A 25 5.38 -3.79 -14.32
C GLY A 25 6.61 -3.54 -15.19
N LEU A 26 7.79 -3.89 -14.66
CA LEU A 26 9.05 -3.88 -15.38
C LEU A 26 9.56 -5.32 -15.56
N ASP A 27 9.73 -5.78 -16.79
CA ASP A 27 10.22 -7.13 -17.09
C ASP A 27 11.72 -7.24 -16.78
N LEU A 28 12.02 -7.98 -15.71
CA LEU A 28 13.37 -8.17 -15.20
C LEU A 28 14.26 -8.93 -16.18
N ASN A 29 13.67 -9.75 -17.04
CA ASN A 29 14.39 -10.52 -18.05
C ASN A 29 14.65 -9.72 -19.33
N ARG A 30 14.17 -8.48 -19.41
CA ARG A 30 14.33 -7.59 -20.56
C ARG A 30 14.87 -6.22 -20.16
N ASN A 31 15.88 -6.21 -19.30
CA ASN A 31 16.55 -4.98 -18.85
C ASN A 31 15.55 -3.96 -18.26
N ASN A 32 14.61 -4.42 -17.43
CA ASN A 32 13.55 -3.62 -16.83
C ASN A 32 12.68 -2.89 -17.88
N ALA A 33 12.42 -3.52 -19.02
CA ALA A 33 11.52 -2.97 -20.02
C ALA A 33 10.10 -2.82 -19.45
N VAL A 34 9.44 -1.72 -19.77
CA VAL A 34 8.02 -1.51 -19.46
C VAL A 34 7.20 -2.66 -20.04
N PHE A 35 6.42 -3.30 -19.16
CA PHE A 35 5.58 -4.45 -19.46
C PHE A 35 4.13 -4.15 -19.13
N VAL A 36 3.24 -4.51 -20.05
CA VAL A 36 1.80 -4.59 -19.83
C VAL A 36 1.31 -5.93 -20.37
N LEU A 37 0.45 -6.65 -19.64
CA LEU A 37 -0.11 -7.92 -20.11
C LEU A 37 -1.28 -7.65 -21.06
N GLN A 38 -1.29 -8.30 -22.23
CA GLN A 38 -2.39 -8.20 -23.18
C GLN A 38 -3.65 -8.93 -22.70
N ALA A 39 -4.79 -8.62 -23.31
CA ALA A 39 -6.11 -9.16 -22.96
C ALA A 39 -6.24 -10.70 -23.06
N ASP A 40 -5.35 -11.36 -23.80
CA ASP A 40 -5.27 -12.82 -23.85
C ASP A 40 -4.82 -13.43 -22.51
N GLY A 41 -4.16 -12.65 -21.66
CA GLY A 41 -3.66 -13.06 -20.35
C GLY A 41 -2.31 -13.76 -20.38
N VAL A 42 -1.61 -13.80 -21.52
CA VAL A 42 -0.32 -14.50 -21.65
C VAL A 42 0.73 -13.72 -22.44
N THR A 43 0.32 -12.88 -23.39
CA THR A 43 1.24 -12.15 -24.25
C THR A 43 1.67 -10.84 -23.59
N GLY A 44 2.97 -10.65 -23.41
CA GLY A 44 3.53 -9.37 -22.98
C GLY A 44 3.47 -8.32 -24.09
N TYR A 45 2.90 -7.15 -23.79
CA TYR A 45 3.03 -5.93 -24.59
C TYR A 45 4.17 -5.07 -24.04
N TYR A 46 5.09 -4.69 -24.92
CA TYR A 46 6.23 -3.83 -24.62
C TYR A 46 6.09 -2.55 -25.45
N PRO A 47 5.56 -1.46 -24.88
CA PRO A 47 5.30 -0.24 -25.62
C PRO A 47 6.58 0.34 -26.23
N THR A 48 6.47 0.91 -27.43
CA THR A 48 7.51 1.79 -27.98
C THR A 48 7.35 3.21 -27.43
N SER A 49 8.45 3.96 -27.30
CA SER A 49 8.36 5.36 -26.88
C SER A 49 7.51 6.18 -27.86
N PRO A 50 6.40 6.80 -27.43
CA PRO A 50 5.68 7.77 -28.25
C PRO A 50 6.48 9.06 -28.41
N SER A 51 6.12 9.89 -29.39
CA SER A 51 6.70 11.22 -29.60
C SER A 51 6.08 12.31 -28.73
N ALA A 52 4.86 12.10 -28.23
CA ALA A 52 4.12 13.02 -27.37
C ALA A 52 3.70 12.33 -26.07
N ILE A 53 3.35 13.12 -25.07
CA ILE A 53 2.77 12.62 -23.80
C ILE A 53 1.33 12.15 -24.00
N LEU A 54 0.83 11.37 -23.04
CA LEU A 54 -0.57 10.95 -22.91
C LEU A 54 -1.13 10.23 -24.14
N GLN A 55 -0.30 9.42 -24.82
CA GLN A 55 -0.74 8.61 -25.96
C GLN A 55 -1.39 7.30 -25.50
N PRO A 56 -2.36 6.74 -26.22
CA PRO A 56 -2.97 5.47 -25.85
C PRO A 56 -2.00 4.29 -26.01
N LEU A 57 -2.26 3.19 -25.29
CA LEU A 57 -1.64 1.90 -25.60
C LEU A 57 -2.00 1.46 -27.02
N GLN A 58 -1.08 0.77 -27.69
CA GLN A 58 -1.27 0.26 -29.07
C GLN A 58 -1.70 -1.21 -29.10
N ALA A 59 -1.92 -1.82 -27.92
CA ALA A 59 -2.40 -3.18 -27.76
C ALA A 59 -3.56 -3.19 -26.76
N ASP A 60 -4.50 -4.12 -26.96
CA ASP A 60 -5.57 -4.36 -25.99
C ASP A 60 -5.01 -5.09 -24.76
N CYS A 61 -5.11 -4.43 -23.61
CA CYS A 61 -4.59 -4.91 -22.33
C CYS A 61 -5.69 -5.09 -21.28
N ALA A 62 -6.96 -4.96 -21.68
CA ALA A 62 -8.09 -5.12 -20.78
C ALA A 62 -8.48 -6.60 -20.67
N ILE A 63 -8.20 -7.22 -19.54
CA ILE A 63 -8.50 -8.64 -19.30
C ILE A 63 -9.92 -8.74 -18.69
N PRO A 64 -10.93 -9.22 -19.42
CA PRO A 64 -12.27 -9.38 -18.87
C PRO A 64 -12.26 -10.48 -17.81
N LEU A 65 -12.84 -10.20 -16.64
CA LEU A 65 -12.91 -11.17 -15.55
C LEU A 65 -14.06 -12.16 -15.74
N GLY A 66 -15.10 -11.80 -16.50
CA GLY A 66 -16.29 -12.63 -16.72
C GLY A 66 -17.40 -12.35 -15.71
N ALA A 67 -18.41 -13.23 -15.64
CA ALA A 67 -19.54 -13.10 -14.70
C ALA A 67 -19.10 -13.32 -13.23
N PRO A 68 -19.84 -12.81 -12.23
CA PRO A 68 -19.57 -13.11 -10.82
C PRO A 68 -19.35 -14.62 -10.56
N GLY A 69 -18.32 -14.95 -9.79
CA GLY A 69 -17.88 -16.31 -9.50
C GLY A 69 -16.93 -16.92 -10.54
N SER A 70 -16.70 -16.27 -11.68
CA SER A 70 -15.74 -16.74 -12.68
C SER A 70 -14.30 -16.64 -12.18
N ALA A 71 -13.42 -17.40 -12.84
CA ALA A 71 -11.98 -17.28 -12.69
C ALA A 71 -11.31 -17.19 -14.06
N ARG A 72 -10.31 -16.32 -14.18
CA ARG A 72 -9.48 -16.16 -15.36
C ARG A 72 -8.03 -16.40 -14.99
N LYS A 73 -7.40 -17.40 -15.61
CA LYS A 73 -5.96 -17.63 -15.47
C LYS A 73 -5.19 -16.69 -16.40
N VAL A 74 -4.13 -16.11 -15.87
CA VAL A 74 -3.16 -15.30 -16.60
C VAL A 74 -1.75 -15.73 -16.23
N THR A 75 -0.75 -15.41 -17.05
CA THR A 75 0.65 -15.78 -16.80
C THR A 75 1.54 -14.57 -17.03
N ILE A 76 2.43 -14.29 -16.08
CA ILE A 76 3.39 -13.18 -16.15
C ILE A 76 4.83 -13.68 -16.17
N PRO A 77 5.78 -12.95 -16.77
CA PRO A 77 7.20 -13.16 -16.55
C PRO A 77 7.60 -12.66 -15.16
N GLN A 78 8.87 -12.82 -14.81
CA GLN A 78 9.46 -12.11 -13.68
C GLN A 78 9.43 -10.59 -13.91
N ILE A 79 8.68 -9.88 -13.07
CA ILE A 79 8.50 -8.44 -13.11
C ILE A 79 8.78 -7.79 -11.75
N ALA A 80 9.30 -6.57 -11.76
CA ALA A 80 9.41 -5.72 -10.58
C ALA A 80 8.49 -4.51 -10.68
N GLY A 81 8.10 -3.96 -9.52
CA GLY A 81 7.14 -2.84 -9.44
C GLY A 81 5.82 -3.17 -10.13
N GLY A 82 5.39 -4.43 -10.04
CA GLY A 82 4.22 -4.93 -10.72
C GLY A 82 2.93 -4.55 -10.01
N ARG A 83 1.88 -4.32 -10.78
CA ARG A 83 0.53 -4.07 -10.26
C ARG A 83 -0.49 -4.91 -11.00
N ILE A 84 -1.39 -5.53 -10.23
CA ILE A 84 -2.61 -6.13 -10.75
C ILE A 84 -3.74 -5.16 -10.43
N TRP A 85 -4.17 -4.44 -11.46
CA TRP A 85 -5.25 -3.48 -11.38
C TRP A 85 -6.56 -4.18 -11.62
N TYR A 86 -7.62 -3.70 -10.98
CA TYR A 86 -8.97 -4.20 -11.17
C TYR A 86 -9.97 -3.07 -11.16
N SER A 87 -11.00 -3.18 -12.00
CA SER A 87 -12.06 -2.18 -12.10
C SER A 87 -13.42 -2.81 -12.34
N ARG A 88 -14.45 -2.14 -11.83
CA ARG A 88 -15.86 -2.41 -12.13
C ARG A 88 -16.42 -1.37 -13.10
N GLU A 89 -17.39 -1.81 -13.86
CA GLU A 89 -18.16 -1.01 -14.82
C GLU A 89 -17.35 -0.45 -16.01
N GLY A 90 -16.21 -1.08 -16.32
CA GLY A 90 -15.40 -0.78 -17.49
C GLY A 90 -13.90 -0.95 -17.26
N PRO A 91 -13.08 -1.02 -18.34
CA PRO A 91 -11.63 -1.13 -18.23
C PRO A 91 -10.98 0.21 -17.87
N LEU A 92 -9.85 0.12 -17.18
CA LEU A 92 -8.96 1.26 -16.94
C LEU A 92 -8.28 1.70 -18.25
N LYS A 93 -8.08 3.01 -18.39
CA LYS A 93 -7.33 3.63 -19.47
C LYS A 93 -5.92 3.95 -18.99
N PHE A 94 -4.95 3.22 -19.52
CA PHE A 94 -3.53 3.53 -19.40
C PHE A 94 -3.08 4.40 -20.57
N LEU A 95 -2.17 5.34 -20.30
CA LEU A 95 -1.55 6.18 -21.32
C LEU A 95 -0.04 6.02 -21.31
N LEU A 96 0.64 6.57 -22.31
CA LEU A 96 2.09 6.50 -22.48
C LEU A 96 2.67 7.89 -22.67
N ASN A 97 3.78 8.13 -21.99
CA ASN A 97 4.68 9.26 -22.20
C ASN A 97 5.96 8.82 -22.91
N PRO A 98 6.72 9.75 -23.52
CA PRO A 98 8.04 9.45 -24.06
C PRO A 98 8.96 8.84 -22.99
N GLY A 99 9.76 7.86 -23.37
CA GLY A 99 10.57 7.06 -22.45
C GLY A 99 10.87 5.67 -23.01
N PRO A 100 9.85 4.82 -23.29
CA PRO A 100 8.42 4.88 -22.95
C PRO A 100 8.17 4.86 -21.43
N ALA A 101 7.12 5.54 -20.97
CA ALA A 101 6.68 5.48 -19.57
C ALA A 101 5.16 5.33 -19.50
N VAL A 102 4.67 4.34 -18.73
CA VAL A 102 3.24 4.15 -18.48
C VAL A 102 2.76 5.23 -17.53
N VAL A 103 1.70 5.92 -17.94
CA VAL A 103 0.91 6.81 -17.09
C VAL A 103 -0.19 5.96 -16.48
N GLU A 104 -0.04 5.72 -15.19
CA GLU A 104 -0.97 4.93 -14.39
C GLU A 104 -2.22 5.75 -14.01
N PRO A 105 -3.36 5.09 -13.71
CA PRO A 105 -4.58 5.75 -13.23
C PRO A 105 -4.34 6.62 -12.00
N SER A 106 -4.86 7.86 -12.01
CA SER A 106 -4.77 8.76 -10.86
C SER A 106 -6.09 8.87 -10.10
N ALA A 107 -6.08 8.46 -8.83
CA ALA A 107 -7.20 8.66 -7.89
C ALA A 107 -7.29 10.10 -7.34
N THR A 108 -6.27 10.93 -7.59
CA THR A 108 -6.12 12.29 -7.06
C THR A 108 -6.11 13.37 -8.15
N ASN A 109 -6.55 13.02 -9.37
CA ASN A 109 -6.73 13.97 -10.45
C ASN A 109 -8.16 13.84 -11.00
N PRO A 110 -9.08 14.77 -10.67
CA PRO A 110 -10.47 14.72 -11.12
C PRO A 110 -10.67 14.69 -12.65
N SER A 111 -9.65 15.13 -13.41
CA SER A 111 -9.65 15.11 -14.88
C SER A 111 -9.13 13.79 -15.46
N ASP A 112 -8.61 12.88 -14.62
CA ASP A 112 -8.17 11.56 -15.05
C ASP A 112 -9.36 10.76 -15.60
N PRO A 113 -9.23 10.09 -16.77
CA PRO A 113 -10.32 9.32 -17.36
C PRO A 113 -10.82 8.17 -16.47
N ASN A 114 -10.01 7.72 -15.52
CA ASN A 114 -10.31 6.66 -14.56
C ASN A 114 -10.87 7.18 -13.24
N TYR A 115 -10.91 8.51 -13.02
CA TYR A 115 -11.26 9.08 -11.72
C TYR A 115 -12.66 8.69 -11.24
N ASN A 116 -13.61 8.46 -12.15
CA ASN A 116 -14.99 8.08 -11.79
C ASN A 116 -15.25 6.57 -11.83
N LEU A 117 -14.25 5.76 -12.18
CA LEU A 117 -14.35 4.30 -12.14
C LEU A 117 -14.15 3.79 -10.71
N ASP A 118 -14.79 2.66 -10.40
CA ASP A 118 -14.59 1.91 -9.16
C ASP A 118 -13.45 0.91 -9.38
N TRP A 119 -12.27 1.20 -8.85
CA TRP A 119 -11.05 0.46 -9.14
C TRP A 119 -10.08 0.44 -7.98
N GLY A 120 -9.18 -0.54 -7.98
CA GLY A 120 -8.05 -0.62 -7.07
C GLY A 120 -6.94 -1.45 -7.68
N PHE A 121 -5.95 -1.81 -6.85
CA PHE A 121 -4.85 -2.67 -7.27
C PHE A 121 -4.24 -3.40 -6.07
N CYS A 122 -3.56 -4.50 -6.36
CA CYS A 122 -2.55 -5.08 -5.48
C CYS A 122 -1.17 -5.02 -6.16
N GLU A 123 -0.12 -5.07 -5.37
CA GLU A 123 1.25 -4.86 -5.82
C GLU A 123 2.04 -6.15 -5.70
N LEU A 124 3.00 -6.36 -6.60
CA LEU A 124 3.88 -7.51 -6.56
C LEU A 124 5.28 -7.24 -7.12
N THR A 125 6.22 -8.05 -6.68
CA THR A 125 7.47 -8.30 -7.39
C THR A 125 7.66 -9.81 -7.49
N PHE A 126 7.83 -10.30 -8.70
CA PHE A 126 8.19 -11.68 -8.99
C PHE A 126 9.57 -11.69 -9.64
N ASN A 127 10.58 -12.16 -8.91
CA ASN A 127 11.96 -12.18 -9.37
C ASN A 127 12.56 -13.58 -9.19
N SER A 128 13.85 -13.75 -9.50
CA SER A 128 14.55 -15.04 -9.43
C SER A 128 14.68 -15.62 -8.02
N PHE A 129 14.40 -14.85 -6.97
CA PHE A 129 14.49 -15.24 -5.57
C PHE A 129 13.13 -15.57 -4.96
N GLN A 130 12.09 -14.80 -5.26
CA GLN A 130 10.76 -14.96 -4.68
C GLN A 130 9.64 -14.27 -5.47
N LEU A 131 8.40 -14.62 -5.14
CA LEU A 131 7.26 -13.71 -5.24
C LEU A 131 7.11 -12.97 -3.91
N PHE A 132 6.92 -11.66 -3.97
CA PHE A 132 6.34 -10.84 -2.90
C PHE A 132 5.09 -10.16 -3.47
N VAL A 133 3.97 -10.22 -2.75
CA VAL A 133 2.70 -9.61 -3.17
C VAL A 133 1.97 -9.05 -1.95
N ASN A 134 1.33 -7.89 -2.10
CA ASN A 134 0.61 -7.23 -1.02
C ASN A 134 -0.69 -6.58 -1.51
N ILE A 135 -1.68 -6.56 -0.62
CA ILE A 135 -2.80 -5.62 -0.74
C ILE A 135 -2.28 -4.20 -0.45
N SER A 136 -2.93 -3.16 -0.96
CA SER A 136 -2.51 -1.79 -0.70
C SER A 136 -3.69 -0.85 -0.47
N TYR A 137 -3.62 -0.12 0.64
CA TYR A 137 -4.49 0.99 1.02
C TYR A 137 -3.68 2.28 1.20
N VAL A 138 -2.42 2.31 0.76
CA VAL A 138 -1.50 3.44 0.90
C VAL A 138 -2.01 4.67 0.16
N ASP A 139 -2.70 4.47 -0.96
CA ASP A 139 -3.31 5.55 -1.73
C ASP A 139 -4.79 5.74 -1.40
N PHE A 140 -5.57 4.67 -1.35
CA PHE A 140 -7.00 4.70 -1.02
C PHE A 140 -7.58 3.30 -0.78
N VAL A 141 -8.75 3.24 -0.14
CA VAL A 141 -9.65 2.08 -0.12
C VAL A 141 -10.74 2.25 -1.19
N SER A 142 -10.99 1.20 -1.98
CA SER A 142 -12.08 1.10 -2.96
C SER A 142 -12.52 -0.37 -3.07
N VAL A 143 -12.32 -1.04 -4.20
CA VAL A 143 -12.68 -2.44 -4.43
C VAL A 143 -11.80 -3.35 -3.55
N PRO A 144 -12.39 -4.17 -2.66
CA PRO A 144 -11.62 -5.08 -1.82
C PRO A 144 -10.90 -6.17 -2.61
N VAL A 145 -9.75 -6.62 -2.12
CA VAL A 145 -8.94 -7.66 -2.74
C VAL A 145 -8.44 -8.65 -1.70
N SER A 146 -8.46 -9.95 -2.03
CA SER A 146 -7.84 -11.02 -1.25
C SER A 146 -6.69 -11.66 -2.05
N LEU A 147 -5.72 -12.21 -1.33
CA LEU A 147 -4.56 -12.89 -1.91
C LEU A 147 -4.48 -14.30 -1.35
N THR A 148 -4.20 -15.28 -2.19
CA THR A 148 -3.87 -16.64 -1.76
C THR A 148 -2.69 -17.15 -2.57
N LEU A 149 -1.64 -17.59 -1.89
CA LEU A 149 -0.42 -18.05 -2.51
C LEU A 149 -0.20 -19.52 -2.18
N GLU A 150 -0.19 -20.36 -3.21
CA GLU A 150 0.23 -21.75 -3.15
C GLU A 150 1.68 -21.87 -3.61
N ASN A 151 2.50 -22.62 -2.89
CA ASN A 151 3.87 -22.93 -3.28
C ASN A 151 4.04 -24.37 -3.82
N ASP A 152 5.21 -24.67 -4.37
CA ASP A 152 5.48 -26.00 -4.96
C ASP A 152 5.47 -27.15 -3.95
N GLY A 153 5.63 -26.85 -2.65
CA GLY A 153 5.47 -27.81 -1.56
C GLY A 153 4.02 -28.06 -1.15
N GLY A 154 3.05 -27.35 -1.76
CA GLY A 154 1.63 -27.43 -1.45
C GLY A 154 1.19 -26.58 -0.25
N ALA A 155 2.08 -25.76 0.33
CA ALA A 155 1.69 -24.83 1.38
C ALA A 155 0.86 -23.69 0.78
N VAL A 156 -0.21 -23.31 1.49
CA VAL A 156 -1.12 -22.24 1.09
C VAL A 156 -1.13 -21.16 2.16
N THR A 157 -0.90 -19.92 1.76
CA THR A 157 -0.98 -18.73 2.63
C THR A 157 -2.00 -17.74 2.07
N THR A 158 -2.68 -16.99 2.94
CA THR A 158 -3.80 -16.14 2.55
C THR A 158 -3.79 -14.79 3.26
N VAL A 159 -4.11 -13.73 2.51
CA VAL A 159 -4.55 -12.42 3.01
C VAL A 159 -6.02 -12.30 2.68
N ARG A 160 -6.86 -12.12 3.71
CA ARG A 160 -8.32 -12.03 3.50
C ARG A 160 -8.71 -10.70 2.86
N GLY A 161 -7.98 -9.63 3.22
CA GLY A 161 -8.28 -8.27 2.83
C GLY A 161 -9.63 -7.79 3.37
N LEU A 162 -10.05 -6.61 2.94
CA LEU A 162 -11.28 -5.99 3.38
C LEU A 162 -12.55 -6.78 2.95
N PRO A 163 -13.63 -6.79 3.76
CA PRO A 163 -14.91 -7.39 3.37
C PRO A 163 -15.62 -6.59 2.26
N PRO A 164 -16.62 -7.18 1.56
CA PRO A 164 -17.33 -6.53 0.45
C PRO A 164 -17.92 -5.14 0.75
N ASN A 165 -18.41 -4.89 1.97
CA ASN A 165 -19.00 -3.61 2.39
C ASN A 165 -17.99 -2.67 3.10
N ALA A 166 -16.70 -2.98 3.05
CA ALA A 166 -15.69 -2.25 3.81
C ALA A 166 -15.59 -0.78 3.45
N LEU A 167 -15.73 -0.40 2.16
CA LEU A 167 -15.63 1.00 1.76
C LEU A 167 -16.63 1.88 2.52
N ASP A 168 -17.88 1.43 2.63
CA ASP A 168 -18.90 2.17 3.37
C ASP A 168 -18.57 2.25 4.86
N ILE A 169 -18.14 1.13 5.47
CA ILE A 169 -17.73 1.09 6.89
C ILE A 169 -16.55 2.05 7.15
N VAL A 170 -15.54 2.05 6.28
CA VAL A 170 -14.37 2.93 6.38
C VAL A 170 -14.80 4.39 6.26
N CYS A 171 -15.62 4.73 5.26
CA CYS A 171 -16.14 6.09 5.08
C CYS A 171 -16.95 6.56 6.29
N ASP A 172 -17.78 5.71 6.87
CA ASP A 172 -18.59 6.05 8.05
C ASP A 172 -17.72 6.24 9.29
N LYS A 173 -16.72 5.37 9.51
CA LYS A 173 -15.75 5.53 10.59
C LYS A 173 -14.89 6.80 10.43
N LEU A 174 -14.53 7.18 9.20
CA LEU A 174 -13.80 8.42 8.94
C LEU A 174 -14.66 9.65 9.28
N ARG A 175 -15.94 9.66 8.90
CA ARG A 175 -16.88 10.73 9.29
C ARG A 175 -17.09 10.78 10.80
N ALA A 176 -17.22 9.62 11.45
CA ALA A 176 -17.36 9.54 12.89
C ALA A 176 -16.11 10.07 13.61
N GLN A 177 -14.91 9.73 13.13
CA GLN A 177 -13.67 10.26 13.69
C GLN A 177 -13.57 11.78 13.51
N ASP A 178 -13.97 12.30 12.34
CA ASP A 178 -14.00 13.74 12.10
C ASP A 178 -14.95 14.48 13.05
N ALA A 179 -16.08 13.86 13.42
CA ALA A 179 -16.98 14.43 14.41
C ALA A 179 -16.37 14.48 15.83
N VAL A 180 -15.32 13.69 16.10
CA VAL A 180 -14.62 13.66 17.41
C VAL A 180 -13.54 14.73 17.48
N ASP A 181 -12.71 14.88 16.45
CA ASP A 181 -11.51 15.74 16.50
C ASP A 181 -11.49 16.90 15.51
N ASN A 182 -12.44 16.94 14.57
CA ASN A 182 -12.56 17.93 13.49
C ASN A 182 -11.26 18.13 12.68
N ALA A 183 -10.46 17.07 12.52
CA ALA A 183 -9.17 17.14 11.83
C ALA A 183 -9.27 17.11 10.30
N GLY A 184 -10.44 16.81 9.75
CA GLY A 184 -10.73 16.72 8.32
C GLY A 184 -10.80 15.29 7.78
N TRP A 185 -10.99 14.25 8.62
CA TRP A 185 -11.05 12.86 8.17
C TRP A 185 -12.20 12.58 7.20
N SER A 186 -13.34 13.27 7.36
CA SER A 186 -14.49 13.14 6.44
C SER A 186 -14.15 13.62 5.03
N ARG A 187 -13.17 14.54 4.89
CA ARG A 187 -12.71 15.08 3.60
C ARG A 187 -11.91 14.08 2.78
N LEU A 188 -11.54 12.94 3.36
CA LEU A 188 -10.92 11.83 2.64
C LEU A 188 -11.93 11.00 1.84
N VAL A 189 -13.23 11.16 2.09
CA VAL A 189 -14.26 10.40 1.40
C VAL A 189 -14.58 11.04 0.04
N VAL A 190 -14.41 10.25 -1.02
CA VAL A 190 -14.79 10.62 -2.38
C VAL A 190 -16.06 9.88 -2.76
N ARG A 191 -17.03 10.61 -3.28
CA ARG A 191 -18.35 10.10 -3.70
C ARG A 191 -18.38 9.91 -5.21
N THR A 192 -19.30 9.07 -5.68
CA THR A 192 -19.62 8.95 -7.11
C THR A 192 -20.08 10.30 -7.67
N ARG A 193 -19.97 10.49 -9.00
CA ARG A 193 -20.34 11.75 -9.66
C ARG A 193 -21.78 12.20 -9.39
N ASP A 194 -22.69 11.25 -9.20
CA ASP A 194 -24.10 11.51 -8.86
C ASP A 194 -24.34 11.68 -7.34
N GLY A 195 -23.30 11.56 -6.52
CA GLY A 195 -23.33 11.70 -5.06
C GLY A 195 -23.93 10.52 -4.30
N ARG A 196 -24.44 9.49 -4.99
CA ARG A 196 -25.29 8.45 -4.38
C ARG A 196 -24.53 7.39 -3.58
N ALA A 197 -23.27 7.11 -3.94
CA ALA A 197 -22.45 6.09 -3.28
C ALA A 197 -21.05 6.61 -2.93
N ASN A 198 -20.37 5.93 -2.00
CA ASN A 198 -18.94 6.13 -1.80
C ASN A 198 -18.22 5.52 -3.01
N LEU A 199 -17.21 6.21 -3.52
CA LEU A 199 -16.38 5.74 -4.62
C LEU A 199 -15.02 5.26 -4.11
N ARG A 200 -14.44 5.99 -3.16
CA ARG A 200 -13.20 5.63 -2.47
C ARG A 200 -13.03 6.41 -1.18
N ALA A 201 -12.24 5.87 -0.26
CA ALA A 201 -11.70 6.60 0.88
C ALA A 201 -10.20 6.82 0.64
N LEU A 202 -9.79 8.05 0.40
CA LEU A 202 -8.39 8.40 0.18
C LEU A 202 -7.57 8.20 1.45
N SER A 203 -6.31 7.80 1.31
CA SER A 203 -5.36 7.90 2.42
C SER A 203 -5.10 9.36 2.76
N PRO A 204 -4.53 9.67 3.94
CA PRO A 204 -4.17 11.05 4.29
C PRO A 204 -3.22 11.69 3.28
N ASN A 205 -2.28 10.91 2.71
CA ASN A 205 -1.36 11.40 1.68
C ASN A 205 -2.11 11.82 0.41
N ALA A 206 -2.99 10.95 -0.12
CA ALA A 206 -3.81 11.26 -1.28
C ALA A 206 -4.80 12.40 -1.01
N GLY A 207 -5.35 12.47 0.20
CA GLY A 207 -6.19 13.57 0.66
C GLY A 207 -5.47 14.92 0.65
N ILE A 208 -4.21 14.97 1.11
CA ILE A 208 -3.37 16.18 1.08
C ILE A 208 -3.07 16.63 -0.36
N VAL A 209 -2.84 15.69 -1.29
CA VAL A 209 -2.66 16.01 -2.71
C VAL A 209 -3.91 16.69 -3.28
N MET A 210 -5.09 16.14 -2.98
CA MET A 210 -6.38 16.69 -3.43
C MET A 210 -6.74 18.01 -2.74
N GLN A 211 -6.33 18.19 -1.48
CA GLN A 211 -6.71 19.30 -0.63
C GLN A 211 -5.48 19.81 0.13
N PRO A 212 -4.66 20.65 -0.52
CA PRO A 212 -3.48 21.24 0.11
C PRO A 212 -3.83 21.90 1.46
N GLY A 213 -3.05 21.63 2.50
CA GLY A 213 -3.29 22.11 3.87
C GLY A 213 -4.15 21.20 4.74
N LEU A 214 -4.72 20.11 4.21
CA LEU A 214 -5.39 19.10 5.03
C LEU A 214 -4.42 18.52 6.08
N PHE A 215 -4.89 18.36 7.33
CA PHE A 215 -4.10 17.92 8.49
C PHE A 215 -2.92 18.81 8.88
N GLU A 216 -2.84 20.05 8.40
CA GLU A 216 -1.79 20.98 8.85
C GLU A 216 -1.82 21.13 10.38
N GLY A 217 -0.66 20.94 11.02
CA GLY A 217 -0.53 20.99 12.48
C GLY A 217 -1.13 19.81 13.26
N TYR A 218 -1.82 18.84 12.62
CA TYR A 218 -2.52 17.74 13.31
C TYR A 218 -1.62 16.96 14.28
N TYR A 219 -0.40 16.61 13.83
CA TYR A 219 0.57 15.85 14.63
C TYR A 219 1.42 16.70 15.58
N ALA A 220 1.36 18.04 15.51
CA ALA A 220 2.28 18.90 16.25
C ALA A 220 2.29 18.62 17.77
N PRO A 221 1.14 18.44 18.46
CA PRO A 221 1.15 18.13 19.90
C PRO A 221 1.85 16.80 20.24
N TYR A 222 1.67 15.77 19.41
CA TYR A 222 2.30 14.46 19.61
C TYR A 222 3.80 14.52 19.34
N VAL A 223 4.20 15.17 18.24
CA VAL A 223 5.61 15.42 17.91
C VAL A 223 6.30 16.21 19.02
N ASP A 224 5.65 17.23 19.59
CA ASP A 224 6.17 17.99 20.73
C ASP A 224 6.42 17.12 21.96
N ALA A 225 5.47 16.23 22.29
CA ALA A 225 5.60 15.31 23.41
C ALA A 225 6.75 14.30 23.17
N VAL A 226 6.85 13.75 21.97
CA VAL A 226 7.92 12.81 21.58
C VAL A 226 9.28 13.49 21.66
N TRP A 227 9.42 14.70 21.10
CA TRP A 227 10.67 15.45 21.18
C TRP A 227 11.03 15.77 22.62
N ARG A 228 10.07 16.16 23.46
CA ARG A 228 10.31 16.43 24.88
C ARG A 228 10.80 15.20 25.63
N LYS A 229 10.16 14.04 25.45
CA LYS A 229 10.58 12.75 26.03
C LYS A 229 12.03 12.44 25.66
N TYR A 230 12.34 12.50 24.38
CA TYR A 230 13.67 12.12 23.88
C TYR A 230 14.73 13.21 24.01
N ARG A 231 14.48 14.33 24.70
CA ARG A 231 15.56 15.19 25.23
C ARG A 231 16.22 14.57 26.45
N SER A 232 15.44 13.90 27.30
CA SER A 232 15.93 13.31 28.56
C SER A 232 16.04 11.78 28.54
N ALA A 233 15.52 11.10 27.52
CA ALA A 233 15.65 9.65 27.31
C ALA A 233 16.20 9.30 25.92
N ASP A 234 16.79 8.11 25.77
CA ASP A 234 17.20 7.59 24.46
C ASP A 234 15.99 6.96 23.75
N LEU A 235 15.89 7.15 22.44
CA LEU A 235 15.11 6.29 21.55
C LEU A 235 16.04 5.24 20.98
N THR A 236 15.79 3.96 21.24
CA THR A 236 16.51 2.87 20.57
C THR A 236 15.72 2.46 19.32
N VAL A 237 16.39 2.41 18.17
CA VAL A 237 15.83 1.88 16.93
C VAL A 237 16.55 0.59 16.58
N ASN A 238 15.84 -0.53 16.59
CA ASN A 238 16.35 -1.76 16.00
C ASN A 238 16.16 -1.65 14.48
N THR A 239 17.26 -1.59 13.75
CA THR A 239 17.23 -1.44 12.29
C THR A 239 16.77 -2.69 11.56
N GLN A 240 16.73 -3.85 12.25
CA GLN A 240 16.50 -5.19 11.69
C GLN A 240 17.38 -5.47 10.45
N ALA A 241 18.56 -4.85 10.44
CA ALA A 241 19.59 -4.94 9.43
C ALA A 241 20.96 -5.07 10.11
N GLU A 242 22.03 -5.02 9.34
CA GLU A 242 23.41 -5.21 9.82
C GLU A 242 23.85 -4.24 10.94
N TRP A 243 23.15 -3.12 11.12
CA TRP A 243 23.48 -2.11 12.13
C TRP A 243 22.88 -2.37 13.52
N GLY A 244 21.98 -3.34 13.66
CA GLY A 244 21.36 -3.70 14.94
C GLY A 244 20.62 -2.54 15.61
N ASP A 245 20.77 -2.42 16.93
CA ASP A 245 20.20 -1.34 17.74
C ASP A 245 21.04 -0.06 17.64
N VAL A 246 20.42 1.05 17.26
CA VAL A 246 21.02 2.39 17.25
C VAL A 246 20.25 3.34 18.17
N ARG A 247 20.97 4.18 18.92
CA ARG A 247 20.35 5.09 19.91
C ARG A 247 20.32 6.51 19.41
N GLY A 248 19.15 7.13 19.56
CA GLY A 248 18.85 8.50 19.20
C GLY A 248 18.54 9.35 20.42
N ARG A 249 18.99 10.60 20.42
CA ARG A 249 18.66 11.59 21.44
C ARG A 249 18.40 12.96 20.82
N VAL A 250 17.38 13.67 21.29
CA VAL A 250 17.12 15.05 20.87
C VAL A 250 18.14 15.99 21.51
N GLY A 251 18.90 16.68 20.67
CA GLY A 251 19.91 17.66 21.09
C GLY A 251 19.33 19.02 21.47
N ALA A 252 20.22 19.92 21.91
CA ALA A 252 19.89 21.32 22.19
C ALA A 252 19.50 22.11 20.93
N ASP A 253 19.92 21.62 19.76
CA ASP A 253 19.57 22.10 18.42
C ASP A 253 18.21 21.58 17.92
N ASP A 254 17.45 20.89 18.78
CA ASP A 254 16.13 20.34 18.50
C ASP A 254 16.11 19.23 17.43
N LEU A 255 17.27 18.64 17.14
CA LEU A 255 17.41 17.51 16.22
C LEU A 255 17.51 16.18 16.98
N LEU A 256 16.74 15.17 16.55
CA LEU A 256 16.89 13.79 17.03
C LEU A 256 18.13 13.17 16.36
N ARG A 257 19.20 12.97 17.13
CA ARG A 257 20.53 12.60 16.64
C ARG A 257 20.87 11.15 16.97
N PHE A 258 21.27 10.39 15.96
CA PHE A 258 21.76 9.02 16.07
C PHE A 258 23.29 8.98 15.93
N GLY A 259 24.01 9.47 16.93
CA GLY A 259 25.47 9.55 16.91
C GLY A 259 26.01 10.27 15.66
N ASP A 260 26.94 9.61 14.95
CA ASP A 260 27.52 10.07 13.68
C ASP A 260 26.75 9.55 12.44
N VAL A 261 25.62 8.86 12.63
CA VAL A 261 24.80 8.31 11.54
C VAL A 261 24.05 9.43 10.83
N GLY A 262 23.34 10.25 11.61
CA GLY A 262 22.59 11.38 11.11
C GLY A 262 21.59 11.92 12.12
N THR A 263 20.72 12.81 11.63
CA THR A 263 19.74 13.54 12.43
C THR A 263 18.40 13.61 11.73
N PHE A 264 17.31 13.62 12.51
CA PHE A 264 15.95 13.89 12.04
C PHE A 264 15.45 15.21 12.66
N ALA A 265 14.92 16.09 11.82
CA ALA A 265 14.13 17.23 12.26
C ALA A 265 12.72 16.79 12.67
N ARG A 266 11.95 17.68 13.30
CA ARG A 266 10.54 17.44 13.61
C ARG A 266 9.74 17.18 12.33
N PRO A 267 9.00 16.06 12.23
CA PRO A 267 8.13 15.82 11.10
C PRO A 267 6.84 16.65 11.23
N SER A 268 6.34 17.14 10.10
CA SER A 268 4.97 17.60 9.95
C SER A 268 4.01 16.41 9.80
N ALA A 269 2.70 16.67 9.79
CA ALA A 269 1.71 15.64 9.50
C ALA A 269 1.90 15.00 8.10
N ARG A 270 2.27 15.81 7.11
CA ARG A 270 2.60 15.33 5.75
C ARG A 270 3.79 14.37 5.77
N ASP A 271 4.82 14.69 6.54
CA ASP A 271 6.03 13.85 6.64
C ASP A 271 5.69 12.51 7.30
N VAL A 272 4.89 12.53 8.37
CA VAL A 272 4.41 11.30 9.04
C VAL A 272 3.59 10.43 8.08
N PHE A 273 2.54 10.98 7.45
CA PHE A 273 1.65 10.18 6.60
C PHE A 273 2.34 9.65 5.33
N SER A 274 3.19 10.46 4.70
CA SER A 274 3.84 10.09 3.43
C SER A 274 5.12 9.27 3.62
N CYS A 275 5.73 9.32 4.80
CA CYS A 275 7.01 8.67 5.11
C CYS A 275 8.16 9.02 4.14
N SER A 276 8.04 10.10 3.36
CA SER A 276 8.91 10.38 2.19
C SER A 276 9.14 11.87 1.94
N THR A 277 8.74 12.73 2.87
CA THR A 277 9.03 14.17 2.83
C THR A 277 9.71 14.65 4.11
N GLY A 278 10.24 15.87 4.08
CA GLY A 278 10.87 16.50 5.24
C GLY A 278 12.01 15.62 5.79
N PRO A 279 12.00 15.25 7.09
CA PRO A 279 13.05 14.43 7.68
C PRO A 279 13.14 12.99 7.12
N PHE A 280 12.16 12.56 6.31
CA PHE A 280 12.14 11.24 5.67
C PHE A 280 12.36 11.28 4.15
N GLY A 281 12.59 12.47 3.56
CA GLY A 281 12.62 12.65 2.10
C GLY A 281 13.95 12.37 1.41
N GLY A 282 14.96 11.93 2.14
CA GLY A 282 16.27 11.58 1.58
C GLY A 282 17.41 11.81 2.57
N TYR A 283 18.49 11.06 2.38
CA TYR A 283 19.61 11.04 3.33
C TYR A 283 20.93 11.27 2.58
N PRO A 284 21.60 12.43 2.76
CA PRO A 284 22.80 12.76 1.99
C PRO A 284 24.02 11.89 2.35
N ARG A 285 23.97 11.17 3.47
CA ARG A 285 25.03 10.29 3.97
C ARG A 285 24.40 9.06 4.62
N LYS A 286 25.11 7.93 4.57
CA LYS A 286 24.70 6.65 5.19
C LYS A 286 23.25 6.30 4.85
N GLU A 287 22.88 6.45 3.58
CA GLU A 287 21.50 6.43 3.11
C GLU A 287 20.74 5.17 3.54
N ALA A 288 21.33 3.99 3.36
CA ALA A 288 20.70 2.73 3.74
C ALA A 288 20.44 2.64 5.25
N GLN A 289 21.40 3.06 6.08
CA GLN A 289 21.26 3.05 7.54
C GLN A 289 20.22 4.08 8.01
N MET A 290 20.29 5.30 7.48
CA MET A 290 19.31 6.35 7.79
C MET A 290 17.90 5.99 7.31
N GLY A 291 17.78 5.32 6.16
CA GLY A 291 16.52 4.79 5.65
C GLY A 291 15.95 3.71 6.55
N ALA A 292 16.79 2.77 7.02
CA ALA A 292 16.37 1.78 7.99
C ALA A 292 15.85 2.45 9.26
N ILE A 293 16.56 3.42 9.83
CA ILE A 293 16.13 4.17 11.02
C ILE A 293 14.83 4.95 10.76
N GLY A 294 14.77 5.70 9.67
CA GLY A 294 13.66 6.57 9.30
C GLY A 294 12.36 5.79 9.11
N ALA A 295 12.42 4.61 8.47
CA ALA A 295 11.25 3.75 8.30
C ALA A 295 10.62 3.34 9.64
N ARG A 296 11.44 2.97 10.63
CA ARG A 296 10.97 2.58 11.98
C ARG A 296 10.36 3.75 12.74
N ILE A 297 11.00 4.92 12.67
CA ILE A 297 10.48 6.14 13.29
C ILE A 297 9.14 6.56 12.65
N ALA A 298 9.05 6.51 11.32
CA ALA A 298 7.84 6.88 10.60
C ALA A 298 6.67 5.92 10.90
N ALA A 299 6.93 4.60 10.97
CA ALA A 299 5.94 3.62 11.39
C ALA A 299 5.44 3.87 12.81
N ALA A 300 6.37 4.11 13.75
CA ALA A 300 6.04 4.40 15.15
C ALA A 300 5.27 5.72 15.33
N PHE A 301 5.47 6.72 14.45
CA PHE A 301 4.64 7.92 14.40
C PHE A 301 3.21 7.61 13.91
N ASN A 302 3.07 6.87 12.81
CA ASN A 302 1.76 6.50 12.28
C ASN A 302 0.93 5.69 13.28
N ARG A 303 1.59 4.80 14.03
CA ARG A 303 0.99 3.95 15.07
C ARG A 303 0.92 4.60 16.45
N SER A 304 1.43 5.82 16.59
CA SER A 304 1.50 6.57 17.86
C SER A 304 2.12 5.79 19.03
N THR A 305 3.24 5.10 18.81
CA THR A 305 3.90 4.26 19.82
C THR A 305 5.12 4.90 20.48
N LEU A 306 5.71 5.95 19.88
CA LEU A 306 6.92 6.60 20.38
C LEU A 306 6.83 7.15 21.82
N LEU A 307 5.63 7.42 22.34
CA LEU A 307 5.47 7.82 23.75
C LEU A 307 5.44 6.64 24.72
N THR A 308 4.92 5.48 24.30
CA THR A 308 4.73 4.29 25.14
C THR A 308 5.84 3.26 25.00
N ASN A 309 6.56 3.25 23.88
CA ASN A 309 7.71 2.39 23.61
C ASN A 309 8.95 3.24 23.31
N ASP A 310 10.11 2.86 23.84
CA ASP A 310 11.41 3.51 23.61
C ASP A 310 12.39 2.64 22.80
N ARG A 311 11.98 1.46 22.33
CA ARG A 311 12.79 0.55 21.51
C ARG A 311 12.10 0.12 20.20
N VAL A 312 11.88 1.01 19.24
CA VAL A 312 11.09 0.69 18.04
C VAL A 312 11.84 -0.14 16.98
N PRO A 313 11.17 -1.06 16.25
CA PRO A 313 9.78 -1.51 16.41
C PRO A 313 9.67 -2.66 17.43
N GLU A 314 10.75 -3.01 18.11
CA GLU A 314 10.75 -4.11 19.09
C GLU A 314 9.97 -3.74 20.36
N GLY A 315 9.42 -4.72 21.07
CA GLY A 315 8.60 -4.44 22.25
C GLY A 315 7.27 -3.74 21.96
N GLU A 316 6.94 -3.50 20.69
CA GLU A 316 5.60 -3.14 20.27
C GLU A 316 4.71 -4.39 20.16
N SER A 317 3.44 -4.23 20.56
CA SER A 317 2.37 -5.19 20.30
C SER A 317 1.25 -4.50 19.52
N VAL A 318 0.60 -5.25 18.62
CA VAL A 318 -0.50 -4.74 17.79
C VAL A 318 -1.59 -4.06 18.62
N ASP A 319 -1.90 -4.62 19.78
CA ASP A 319 -2.92 -4.09 20.69
C ASP A 319 -2.57 -2.71 21.28
N GLU A 320 -1.33 -2.25 21.17
CA GLU A 320 -0.87 -0.92 21.63
C GLU A 320 -0.81 0.12 20.50
N TYR A 321 -1.07 -0.28 19.25
CA TYR A 321 -1.11 0.66 18.14
C TYR A 321 -2.34 1.58 18.21
N TYR A 322 -2.15 2.82 17.75
CA TYR A 322 -3.17 3.84 17.57
C TYR A 322 -3.94 4.22 18.84
N LYS A 323 -3.30 4.13 20.02
CA LYS A 323 -3.92 4.49 21.31
C LYS A 323 -3.86 5.96 21.66
N ASP A 324 -2.96 6.73 21.05
CA ASP A 324 -2.95 8.18 21.22
C ASP A 324 -4.10 8.81 20.42
N VAL A 325 -4.65 9.91 20.94
CA VAL A 325 -5.68 10.71 20.25
C VAL A 325 -5.16 11.38 18.97
N ARG A 326 -3.84 11.52 18.84
CA ARG A 326 -3.15 11.97 17.63
C ARG A 326 -2.43 10.79 16.99
N THR A 327 -3.07 10.18 16.01
CA THR A 327 -2.57 8.99 15.34
C THR A 327 -3.09 8.90 13.90
N ASN A 328 -2.62 7.94 13.11
CA ASN A 328 -3.14 7.73 11.77
C ASN A 328 -4.49 7.00 11.85
N HIS A 329 -5.57 7.76 12.04
CA HIS A 329 -6.90 7.17 12.15
C HIS A 329 -7.38 6.48 10.87
N TYR A 330 -6.92 6.89 9.69
CA TYR A 330 -7.19 6.16 8.46
C TYR A 330 -6.61 4.74 8.52
N SER A 331 -5.34 4.60 8.91
CA SER A 331 -4.68 3.30 9.07
C SER A 331 -5.35 2.49 10.19
N ARG A 332 -5.59 3.07 11.37
CA ARG A 332 -6.36 2.43 12.46
C ARG A 332 -7.67 1.82 11.94
N ILE A 333 -8.45 2.60 11.20
CA ILE A 333 -9.74 2.17 10.65
C ILE A 333 -9.57 1.04 9.64
N CYS A 334 -8.56 1.10 8.76
CA CYS A 334 -8.29 0.03 7.79
C CYS A 334 -7.98 -1.30 8.49
N HIS A 335 -7.13 -1.29 9.52
CA HIS A 335 -6.84 -2.50 10.32
C HIS A 335 -8.08 -2.99 11.08
N GLU A 336 -8.86 -2.10 11.71
CA GLU A 336 -10.09 -2.48 12.42
C GLU A 336 -11.14 -3.15 11.53
N VAL A 337 -11.25 -2.74 10.27
CA VAL A 337 -12.23 -3.29 9.32
C VAL A 337 -11.71 -4.56 8.64
N SER A 338 -10.39 -4.76 8.63
CA SER A 338 -9.77 -5.95 8.05
C SER A 338 -9.99 -7.17 8.95
N PRO A 339 -10.54 -8.29 8.47
CA PRO A 339 -10.91 -9.44 9.31
C PRO A 339 -9.74 -10.14 10.00
N ASP A 340 -8.54 -10.03 9.44
CA ASP A 340 -7.28 -10.53 10.00
C ASP A 340 -6.42 -9.40 10.60
N GLY A 341 -6.96 -8.18 10.70
CA GLY A 341 -6.24 -7.00 11.19
C GLY A 341 -5.13 -6.51 10.25
N ARG A 342 -4.98 -7.07 9.05
CA ARG A 342 -3.87 -6.74 8.13
C ARG A 342 -4.31 -5.86 6.98
N GLY A 343 -3.47 -4.90 6.61
CA GLY A 343 -3.64 -4.04 5.45
C GLY A 343 -2.50 -3.04 5.34
N TYR A 344 -2.06 -2.74 4.13
CA TYR A 344 -0.96 -1.81 3.90
C TYR A 344 -1.51 -0.38 3.85
N ALA A 345 -1.70 0.27 5.01
CA ALA A 345 -2.43 1.54 5.09
C ALA A 345 -1.55 2.79 5.17
N PHE A 346 -0.23 2.61 5.26
CA PHE A 346 0.79 3.65 5.07
C PHE A 346 2.11 3.01 4.57
N PRO A 347 3.08 3.78 4.02
CA PRO A 347 4.23 3.21 3.28
C PRO A 347 5.15 2.24 4.04
N TYR A 348 5.18 2.29 5.37
CA TYR A 348 6.00 1.42 6.22
C TYR A 348 5.17 0.55 7.18
N ASP A 349 3.97 0.13 6.76
CA ASP A 349 3.10 -0.75 7.58
C ASP A 349 3.65 -2.18 7.73
N ASP A 350 4.64 -2.53 6.91
CA ASP A 350 5.43 -3.76 6.98
C ASP A 350 6.47 -3.75 8.11
N VAL A 351 6.81 -2.58 8.65
CA VAL A 351 7.65 -2.49 9.85
C VAL A 351 6.88 -3.07 11.03
N GLY A 352 7.48 -4.01 11.76
CA GLY A 352 6.92 -4.58 12.98
C GLY A 352 8.00 -5.22 13.83
N SER A 353 7.66 -5.62 15.06
CA SER A 353 8.60 -6.37 15.91
C SER A 353 9.00 -7.68 15.23
N SER A 354 10.24 -8.11 15.45
CA SER A 354 10.80 -9.29 14.77
C SER A 354 10.03 -10.59 15.09
N SER A 355 9.34 -10.65 16.22
CA SER A 355 8.48 -11.75 16.64
C SER A 355 6.99 -11.43 16.54
N GLY A 356 6.62 -10.27 15.99
CA GLY A 356 5.24 -9.83 15.84
C GLY A 356 4.57 -10.43 14.60
N PRO A 357 3.22 -10.43 14.55
CA PRO A 357 2.50 -10.79 13.35
C PRO A 357 2.70 -9.73 12.25
N ASP A 358 2.68 -10.15 10.98
CA ASP A 358 2.58 -9.21 9.85
C ASP A 358 1.31 -8.36 9.98
N GLN A 359 1.42 -7.07 9.68
CA GLN A 359 0.30 -6.12 9.65
C GLN A 359 0.04 -5.57 8.26
N SER A 360 0.95 -5.75 7.32
CA SER A 360 0.88 -5.13 5.99
C SER A 360 -0.06 -5.85 5.02
N GLY A 361 -0.41 -7.11 5.29
CA GLY A 361 -1.26 -7.89 4.39
C GLY A 361 -0.48 -8.36 3.16
N SER A 362 0.78 -8.75 3.38
CA SER A 362 1.67 -9.29 2.36
C SER A 362 1.73 -10.83 2.41
N LEU A 363 2.14 -11.42 1.29
CA LEU A 363 2.53 -12.82 1.14
C LEU A 363 3.84 -12.88 0.36
N PHE A 364 4.69 -13.85 0.70
CA PHE A 364 5.90 -14.11 -0.07
C PHE A 364 6.26 -15.59 -0.04
N ASP A 365 6.89 -16.07 -1.12
CA ASP A 365 7.44 -17.43 -1.19
C ASP A 365 8.57 -17.49 -2.22
N SER A 366 9.60 -18.30 -1.94
CA SER A 366 10.76 -18.49 -2.83
C SER A 366 10.53 -19.50 -3.96
N ASN A 367 9.44 -20.27 -3.90
CA ASN A 367 9.02 -21.28 -4.86
C ASN A 367 7.49 -21.17 -5.13
N PRO A 368 6.99 -20.00 -5.57
CA PRO A 368 5.57 -19.79 -5.79
C PRO A 368 5.07 -20.65 -6.96
N LYS A 369 3.92 -21.29 -6.78
CA LYS A 369 3.26 -22.14 -7.78
C LYS A 369 2.09 -21.42 -8.44
N LEU A 370 1.20 -20.85 -7.63
CA LEU A 370 -0.01 -20.18 -8.08
C LEU A 370 -0.36 -19.03 -7.13
N LEU A 371 -0.53 -17.83 -7.67
CA LEU A 371 -1.15 -16.72 -6.96
C LEU A 371 -2.63 -16.65 -7.35
N THR A 372 -3.53 -16.65 -6.39
CA THR A 372 -4.95 -16.34 -6.60
C THR A 372 -5.25 -14.95 -6.07
N VAL A 373 -5.87 -14.11 -6.89
CA VAL A 373 -6.32 -12.75 -6.53
C VAL A 373 -7.83 -12.70 -6.59
N GLY A 374 -8.49 -12.54 -5.44
CA GLY A 374 -9.95 -12.42 -5.35
C GLY A 374 -10.38 -10.96 -5.36
N ILE A 375 -11.18 -10.53 -6.32
CA ILE A 375 -11.55 -9.12 -6.55
C ILE A 375 -13.01 -8.90 -6.14
N GLY A 376 -13.28 -7.96 -5.24
CA GLY A 376 -14.63 -7.60 -4.75
C GLY A 376 -14.96 -8.02 -3.32
N GLY A 377 -14.01 -8.69 -2.62
CA GLY A 377 -14.25 -9.29 -1.31
C GLY A 377 -15.14 -10.55 -1.37
N GLY A 378 -15.11 -11.41 -0.36
CA GLY A 378 -16.11 -12.50 -0.23
C GLY A 378 -15.71 -13.91 -0.70
N GLY A 379 -14.43 -14.24 -0.89
CA GLY A 379 -13.97 -15.65 -1.02
C GLY A 379 -12.65 -15.82 -0.26
N THR A 380 -12.46 -16.77 0.65
CA THR A 380 -12.93 -18.15 0.71
C THR A 380 -13.34 -18.55 2.14
N ALA A 381 -14.58 -19.04 2.32
CA ALA A 381 -14.95 -19.90 3.45
C ALA A 381 -15.28 -21.34 2.99
N GLY A 382 -15.05 -21.68 1.70
CA GLY A 382 -15.53 -22.95 1.12
C GLY A 382 -14.57 -23.66 0.18
N ALA A 383 -13.29 -23.29 0.11
CA ALA A 383 -12.31 -23.98 -0.75
C ALA A 383 -11.51 -25.07 -0.01
N GLN A 384 -12.02 -25.57 1.12
CA GLN A 384 -11.41 -26.64 1.89
C GLN A 384 -12.11 -28.00 1.73
N GLU A 385 -13.12 -28.14 0.87
CA GLU A 385 -13.88 -29.41 0.73
C GLU A 385 -13.77 -30.14 -0.61
N GLU A 386 -13.06 -29.64 -1.61
CA GLU A 386 -12.76 -30.46 -2.81
C GLU A 386 -11.34 -30.20 -3.32
N LEU A 387 -10.38 -30.91 -2.71
CA LEU A 387 -9.18 -31.46 -3.36
C LEU A 387 -8.74 -32.72 -2.62
#